data_AF-A0A1B6L8N9-F1
#
_entry.id   AF-A0A1B6L8N9-F1
#
_cell.length_a   1.000
_cell.length_b   1.000
_cell.length_c   1.000
_cell.angle_alpha   90.00
_cell.angle_beta   90.00
_cell.angle_gamma   90.00
#
_symmetry.space_group_name_H-M   'P 1'
#
loop_
_entity.id
_entity.type
_entity.pdbx_description
1 polymer ?
#
loop_
_entity_poly.entity_id
_entity_poly.type
_entity_poly.pdbx_seq_one_letter_code
_entity_poly.pdbx_strand_id
1 'polypeptide(L)'
;SAPGSSMVSAYSCHGGWSENGTHYLITTPLSRSSRGARRYCFVYQSQAESVVLFSTSADTCRRDITPGSTGVLAFNITSQGQCMELSAASRPYLSLSISVAISVLLSLFRPDR
;
A
#
# COMPACT_ATOMS: atom_id res chain seq x y z
N SER A 1 -1.08 30.20 15.11
CA SER A 1 -0.47 29.00 14.50
C SER A 1 -1.15 27.78 15.06
N ALA A 2 -1.93 27.04 14.26
CA ALA A 2 -2.44 25.74 14.68
C ALA A 2 -1.29 24.73 14.56
N PRO A 3 -0.96 23.95 15.60
CA PRO A 3 0.05 22.91 15.47
C PRO A 3 -0.52 21.86 14.51
N GLY A 4 0.09 21.74 13.34
CA GLY A 4 -0.19 20.66 12.41
C GLY A 4 0.26 19.35 13.04
N SER A 5 -0.60 18.74 13.86
CA SER A 5 -0.47 17.31 14.14
C SER A 5 -0.67 16.61 12.81
N SER A 6 0.42 16.14 12.21
CA SER A 6 0.34 15.17 11.11
C SER A 6 -0.30 13.90 11.67
N MET A 7 -1.64 13.86 11.68
CA MET A 7 -2.40 12.66 11.99
C MET A 7 -2.20 11.69 10.82
N VAL A 8 -1.06 11.02 10.80
CA VAL A 8 -0.83 9.90 9.90
C VAL A 8 -1.74 8.78 10.37
N SER A 9 -2.85 8.61 9.66
CA SER A 9 -3.77 7.50 9.89
C SER A 9 -3.18 6.28 9.20
N ALA A 10 -2.44 5.47 9.95
CA ALA A 10 -1.85 4.25 9.46
C ALA A 10 -2.75 3.04 9.79
N TYR A 11 -2.77 2.08 8.87
CA TYR A 11 -3.73 0.99 8.86
C TYR A 11 -3.00 -0.33 8.53
N SER A 12 -3.35 -1.41 9.21
CA SER A 12 -2.90 -2.76 8.87
C SER A 12 -3.92 -3.42 7.94
N CYS A 13 -3.46 -3.95 6.81
CA CYS A 13 -4.29 -4.69 5.85
C CYS A 13 -4.38 -6.17 6.26
N HIS A 14 -5.60 -6.71 6.34
CA HIS A 14 -5.86 -8.11 6.66
C HIS A 14 -6.26 -8.95 5.45
N GLY A 15 -6.74 -8.31 4.38
CA GLY A 15 -7.17 -8.97 3.18
C GLY A 15 -8.13 -8.10 2.37
N GLY A 16 -8.32 -8.45 1.11
CA GLY A 16 -9.21 -7.72 0.23
C GLY A 16 -9.56 -8.53 -1.01
N TRP A 17 -10.58 -8.06 -1.70
CA TRP A 17 -11.03 -8.63 -2.98
C TRP A 17 -11.62 -7.54 -3.86
N SER A 18 -11.88 -7.89 -5.12
CA SER A 18 -12.59 -7.02 -6.05
C SER A 18 -13.77 -7.78 -6.67
N GLU A 19 -14.86 -7.05 -6.90
CA GLU A 19 -16.09 -7.56 -7.50
C GLU A 19 -16.70 -6.43 -8.34
N ASN A 20 -16.93 -6.70 -9.64
CA ASN A 20 -17.53 -5.73 -10.57
C ASN A 20 -16.84 -4.33 -10.57
N GLY A 21 -15.51 -4.30 -10.45
CA GLY A 21 -14.71 -3.08 -10.38
C GLY A 21 -14.75 -2.34 -9.03
N THR A 22 -15.51 -2.85 -8.05
CA THR A 22 -15.50 -2.37 -6.66
C THR A 22 -14.50 -3.18 -5.85
N HIS A 23 -13.64 -2.51 -5.11
CA HIS A 23 -12.62 -3.12 -4.26
C HIS A 23 -13.03 -3.03 -2.79
N TYR A 24 -12.77 -4.09 -2.05
CA TYR A 24 -13.04 -4.21 -0.62
C TYR A 24 -11.75 -4.54 0.12
N LEU A 25 -11.46 -3.81 1.20
CA LEU A 25 -10.24 -3.97 1.98
C LEU A 25 -10.58 -4.00 3.48
N ILE A 26 -10.25 -5.11 4.15
CA ILE A 26 -10.42 -5.26 5.59
C ILE A 26 -9.17 -4.73 6.28
N THR A 27 -9.35 -3.80 7.20
CA THR A 27 -8.25 -3.13 7.87
C THR A 27 -8.51 -2.83 9.35
N THR A 28 -7.43 -2.67 10.12
CA THR A 28 -7.47 -2.13 11.49
C THR A 28 -6.53 -0.93 11.61
N PRO A 29 -6.94 0.16 12.29
CA PRO A 29 -6.05 1.28 12.54
C PRO A 29 -4.88 0.84 13.43
N LEU A 30 -3.67 1.30 13.09
CA LEU A 30 -2.47 1.08 13.92
C LEU A 30 -2.48 1.96 15.17
N SER A 31 -3.12 3.13 15.10
CA SER A 31 -3.33 3.99 16.26
C SER A 31 -4.35 3.36 17.21
N ARG A 32 -3.89 2.99 18.41
CA ARG A 32 -4.73 2.41 19.47
C ARG A 32 -5.52 3.51 20.16
N SER A 33 -6.78 3.69 19.80
CA SER A 33 -7.71 4.49 20.61
C SER A 33 -8.11 3.74 21.89
N SER A 34 -8.48 4.46 22.95
CA SER A 34 -8.97 3.88 24.21
C SER A 34 -10.25 3.03 24.08
N ARG A 35 -10.93 3.08 22.92
CA ARG A 35 -12.15 2.33 22.62
C ARG A 35 -11.91 1.01 21.85
N GLY A 36 -10.66 0.54 21.80
CA GLY A 36 -10.28 -0.72 21.15
C GLY A 36 -10.03 -0.59 19.63
N ALA A 37 -9.44 -1.65 19.03
CA ALA A 37 -9.14 -1.71 17.61
C ALA A 37 -10.43 -2.02 16.81
N ARG A 38 -11.07 -0.98 16.28
CA ARG A 38 -12.19 -1.16 15.34
C ARG A 38 -11.68 -1.69 14.00
N ARG A 39 -12.26 -2.77 13.50
CA ARG A 39 -12.06 -3.19 12.12
C ARG A 39 -12.88 -2.29 11.21
N TYR A 40 -12.29 -1.86 10.11
CA TYR A 40 -12.99 -1.14 9.06
C TYR A 40 -12.95 -1.96 7.78
N CYS A 41 -14.00 -1.85 6.99
CA CYS A 41 -13.95 -2.22 5.59
C CYS A 41 -13.88 -0.95 4.75
N PHE A 42 -12.84 -0.81 3.95
CA PHE A 42 -12.75 0.23 2.95
C PHE A 42 -13.30 -0.30 1.64
N VAL A 43 -14.17 0.49 1.01
CA VAL A 43 -14.81 0.16 -0.26
C VAL A 43 -14.46 1.27 -1.24
N TYR A 44 -13.87 0.92 -2.38
CA TYR A 44 -13.44 1.92 -3.34
C TYR A 44 -13.56 1.47 -4.80
N GLN A 45 -13.72 2.43 -5.69
CA GLN A 45 -13.81 2.21 -7.13
C GLN A 45 -13.02 3.28 -7.88
N SER A 46 -12.21 2.86 -8.85
CA SER A 46 -11.45 3.77 -9.71
C SER A 46 -12.31 4.22 -10.89
N GLN A 47 -12.40 5.52 -11.13
CA GLN A 47 -12.97 6.11 -12.34
C GLN A 47 -11.88 6.53 -13.34
N ALA A 48 -12.29 6.76 -14.60
CA ALA A 48 -11.40 7.03 -15.73
C ALA A 48 -10.52 8.29 -15.56
N GLU A 49 -10.94 9.27 -14.76
CA GLU A 49 -10.27 10.56 -14.61
C GLU A 49 -9.34 10.64 -13.38
N SER A 50 -8.72 9.52 -12.98
CA SER A 50 -7.85 9.46 -11.78
C SER A 50 -8.55 9.78 -10.46
N VAL A 51 -9.88 9.72 -10.46
CA VAL A 51 -10.73 9.86 -9.27
C VAL A 51 -11.03 8.48 -8.72
N VAL A 52 -10.80 8.29 -7.43
CA VAL A 52 -11.20 7.10 -6.69
C VAL A 52 -12.37 7.48 -5.80
N LEU A 53 -13.51 6.86 -6.04
CA LEU A 53 -14.67 6.94 -5.13
C LEU A 53 -14.36 6.07 -3.92
N PHE A 54 -14.45 6.61 -2.72
CA PHE A 54 -14.05 5.92 -1.49
C PHE A 54 -15.15 5.99 -0.43
N SER A 55 -15.35 4.87 0.26
CA SER A 55 -16.27 4.75 1.38
C SER A 55 -15.75 3.78 2.46
N THR A 56 -16.30 3.88 3.67
CA THR A 56 -15.95 2.98 4.80
C THR A 56 -17.18 2.40 5.51
N SER A 57 -17.03 1.20 6.05
CA SER A 57 -17.93 0.60 7.04
C SER A 57 -17.14 0.21 8.31
N ALA A 58 -17.78 0.31 9.47
CA ALA A 58 -17.17 0.02 10.77
C ALA A 58 -17.45 -1.40 11.29
N ASP A 59 -18.23 -2.18 10.55
CA ASP A 59 -18.78 -3.48 10.97
C ASP A 59 -18.44 -4.60 9.99
N THR A 60 -18.72 -4.43 8.69
CA THR A 60 -18.49 -5.47 7.67
C THR A 60 -18.33 -4.89 6.26
N CYS A 61 -17.82 -5.68 5.31
CA CYS A 61 -17.76 -5.30 3.91
C CYS A 61 -19.11 -5.49 3.23
N ARG A 62 -19.99 -4.51 3.41
CA ARG A 62 -21.32 -4.54 2.81
C ARG A 62 -21.26 -4.23 1.31
N ARG A 63 -22.06 -4.96 0.52
CA ARG A 63 -22.16 -4.78 -0.94
C ARG A 63 -23.14 -3.69 -1.38
N ASP A 64 -23.98 -3.22 -0.48
CA ASP A 64 -24.94 -2.14 -0.71
C ASP A 64 -24.32 -0.74 -0.58
N ILE A 65 -23.04 -0.65 -0.18
CA ILE A 65 -22.30 0.61 -0.12
C ILE A 65 -21.94 1.04 -1.54
N THR A 66 -22.46 2.21 -1.92
CA THR A 66 -22.04 2.96 -3.11
C THR A 66 -20.86 3.86 -2.73
N PRO A 67 -19.64 3.60 -3.26
CA PRO A 67 -18.45 4.38 -2.97
C PRO A 67 -18.63 5.86 -3.29
N GLY A 68 -18.14 6.75 -2.43
CA GLY A 68 -18.22 8.21 -2.62
C GLY A 68 -19.56 8.85 -2.21
N SER A 69 -20.60 8.06 -1.88
CA SER A 69 -21.92 8.57 -1.46
C SER A 69 -22.40 8.02 -0.12
N THR A 70 -22.16 6.73 0.16
CA THR A 70 -22.73 6.04 1.34
C THR A 70 -21.63 5.44 2.22
N GLY A 71 -21.95 5.15 3.48
CA GLY A 71 -21.01 4.61 4.47
C GLY A 71 -20.76 5.55 5.64
N VAL A 72 -19.88 5.14 6.56
CA VAL A 72 -19.50 5.96 7.74
C VAL A 72 -18.69 7.18 7.31
N LEU A 73 -17.82 6.98 6.32
CA LEU A 73 -17.11 8.03 5.59
C LEU A 73 -17.32 7.75 4.12
N ALA A 74 -17.52 8.80 3.33
CA ALA A 74 -17.69 8.73 1.88
C ALA A 74 -17.11 10.00 1.25
N PHE A 75 -16.16 9.86 0.34
CA PHE A 75 -15.53 10.98 -0.36
C PHE A 75 -14.81 10.52 -1.64
N ASN A 76 -14.46 11.48 -2.49
CA ASN A 76 -13.71 11.23 -3.72
C ASN A 76 -12.25 11.62 -3.51
N ILE A 77 -11.34 10.78 -3.98
CA ILE A 77 -9.90 10.98 -3.90
C ILE A 77 -9.39 11.25 -5.31
N THR A 78 -8.81 12.41 -5.55
CA THR A 78 -8.11 12.73 -6.80
C THR A 78 -6.65 12.37 -6.68
N SER A 79 -6.10 11.61 -7.62
CA SER A 79 -4.66 11.38 -7.70
C SER A 79 -3.91 12.68 -8.01
N GLN A 80 -2.91 13.04 -7.21
CA GLN A 80 -2.03 14.20 -7.47
C GLN A 80 -0.70 13.84 -8.14
N GLY A 81 -0.52 12.59 -8.59
CA GLY A 81 0.71 12.13 -9.24
C GLY A 81 1.10 10.71 -8.83
N GLN A 82 2.27 10.26 -9.27
CA GLN A 82 2.82 8.95 -8.88
C GLN A 82 3.57 9.05 -7.55
N CYS A 83 3.26 8.17 -6.62
CA CYS A 83 4.06 7.99 -5.42
C CYS A 83 5.39 7.33 -5.80
N MET A 84 6.51 7.83 -5.26
CA MET A 84 7.76 7.07 -5.34
C MET A 84 7.70 5.88 -4.38
N GLU A 85 7.93 4.68 -4.91
CA GLU A 85 8.09 3.48 -4.10
C GLU A 85 9.45 3.54 -3.38
N LEU A 86 9.44 3.88 -2.09
CA LEU A 86 10.61 3.74 -1.21
C LEU A 86 10.73 2.28 -0.80
N SER A 87 11.14 1.41 -1.73
CA SER A 87 11.40 0.01 -1.44
C SER A 87 12.55 -0.12 -0.42
N ALA A 88 12.25 -0.61 0.80
CA ALA A 88 13.25 -0.96 1.81
C ALA A 88 14.11 -2.19 1.42
N ALA A 89 13.79 -2.84 0.31
CA ALA A 89 14.55 -3.95 -0.25
C ALA A 89 15.22 -3.52 -1.56
N SER A 90 16.25 -2.68 -1.45
CA SER A 90 17.29 -2.65 -2.47
C SER A 90 17.99 -4.01 -2.44
N ARG A 91 17.51 -4.98 -3.22
CA ARG A 91 18.33 -6.14 -3.55
C ARG A 91 19.48 -5.60 -4.40
N PRO A 92 20.74 -5.60 -3.94
CA PRO A 92 21.83 -5.30 -4.85
C PRO A 92 21.77 -6.40 -5.92
N TYR A 93 21.39 -6.02 -7.14
CA TYR A 93 21.66 -6.83 -8.31
C TYR A 93 23.18 -6.85 -8.44
N LEU A 94 23.86 -7.73 -7.68
CA LEU A 94 25.18 -8.19 -8.04
C LEU A 94 25.00 -8.88 -9.38
N SER A 95 25.21 -8.09 -10.43
CA SER A 95 25.21 -8.50 -11.81
C SER A 95 26.04 -9.77 -11.92
N LEU A 96 25.44 -10.87 -12.37
CA LEU A 96 26.07 -12.18 -12.53
C LEU A 96 27.42 -12.06 -13.28
N SER A 97 27.52 -11.07 -14.16
CA SER A 97 28.71 -10.63 -14.89
C SER A 97 29.92 -10.33 -14.00
N ILE A 98 29.72 -9.66 -12.87
CA ILE A 98 30.81 -9.27 -11.96
C ILE A 98 31.35 -10.51 -11.24
N SER A 99 30.46 -11.42 -10.83
CA SER A 99 30.85 -12.69 -10.21
C SER A 99 31.68 -13.56 -11.16
N VAL A 100 31.28 -13.68 -12.43
CA VAL A 100 32.04 -14.42 -13.45
C VAL A 100 33.40 -13.76 -13.71
N ALA A 101 33.44 -12.43 -13.84
CA ALA A 101 34.69 -11.71 -14.08
C ALA A 101 35.71 -11.92 -12.95
N ILE A 102 35.26 -11.87 -11.68
CA ILE A 102 36.13 -12.12 -10.51
C ILE A 102 36.62 -13.56 -10.49
N SER A 103 35.76 -14.55 -10.77
CA SER A 103 36.18 -15.96 -10.85
C SER A 103 37.23 -16.20 -11.94
N VAL A 104 37.05 -15.58 -13.11
CA VAL A 104 38.03 -15.67 -14.21
C VAL A 104 39.35 -15.00 -13.81
N LEU A 105 39.31 -13.79 -13.24
CA LEU A 105 40.51 -13.10 -12.75
C LEU A 105 41.27 -13.92 -11.70
N LEU A 106 40.58 -14.52 -10.71
CA LEU A 106 41.23 -15.38 -9.71
C LEU A 106 41.84 -16.65 -10.30
N SER A 107 41.25 -17.19 -11.37
CA SER A 107 41.83 -18.34 -12.08
C SER A 107 43.08 -17.98 -12.88
N LEU A 108 43.20 -16.72 -13.33
CA LEU A 108 44.37 -16.20 -14.04
C LEU A 108 45.49 -15.77 -13.08
N PHE A 109 45.14 -15.30 -11.88
CA PHE A 109 46.07 -15.09 -10.77
C PHE A 109 46.30 -16.39 -9.97
N ARG A 110 46.59 -17.50 -10.66
CA ARG A 110 47.22 -18.63 -9.97
C ARG A 110 48.64 -18.20 -9.60
N PRO A 111 49.00 -18.13 -8.30
CA PRO A 111 50.39 -17.94 -7.92
C PRO A 111 51.15 -19.20 -8.33
N ASP A 112 51.98 -19.09 -9.38
CA ASP A 112 53.01 -20.08 -9.68
C ASP A 112 53.86 -20.25 -8.42
N ARG A 113 53.92 -21.49 -7.92
CA ARG A 113 54.88 -21.89 -6.90
C ARG A 113 55.99 -22.68 -7.58
#